data_AF-E8T5M4-F1
#
_entry.id   AF-E8T5M4-F1
#
_cell.length_a   1.000
_cell.length_b   1.000
_cell.length_c   1.000
_cell.angle_alpha   90.00
_cell.angle_beta   90.00
_cell.angle_gamma   90.00
#
_symmetry.space_group_name_H-M   'P 1'
#
loop_
_entity.id
_entity.type
_entity.pdbx_description
1 polymer ?
#
loop_
_entity_poly.entity_id
_entity_poly.type
_entity_poly.pdbx_seq_one_letter_code
_entity_poly.pdbx_strand_id
1 'polypeptide(L)'
;MEAGSLTLFESGEFGREVLVEALEEFASLLKGLKVNVDALYPADPFVLPFAVYLSDRSSIPLKSELFLREESRVLLLFSAVPFEGVTAGYLAEKVQSFRQLFPRSPSVVLVSPADLPQADFLLLRSRFTGLLRKGFLEVAGNYFFWPVEGDFLELPPELLSLAREEAKELHRYRRVLESLKRYEDFKSPLKPVGADAELTFWEKLEKGLLVNPELPCLEPQPINLKFEPLFQVEDKKLSSAVTALLEFLAQTLERHFSTYLAYTAGEVVDREGVLIVPRALERKELRGVELNLEIVLREPKSFKASFKKLLSLVERAFGEFRRAKFKGVSLGPVVDATADERLGKGVLYLSWFIDYRMVEDIYSKVNRSWLVSRLLARKEAKKGVLAFFRFLKEFSFEPGELEEFASRLNGLWGRGEPFFRAKSAELKELLTEKELWPLVAYYAVKGKLVKGLKEFLLSLAGVESGHQLIAKSDKLYFPVESLRLYRSNWERLENGGAGVVLKGELLTGESIYRVFTDDGHYLGRVPQPFSHYLAAAERAGRRFSVRPLSLRHSVFTETSYWLQVQLL
;
A
#
# COMPACT_ATOMS: atom_id res chain seq x y z
N MET A 1 -12.71 33.71 11.68
CA MET A 1 -12.34 32.99 10.44
C MET A 1 -11.94 31.59 10.86
N GLU A 2 -12.56 30.57 10.27
CA GLU A 2 -12.13 29.19 10.47
C GLU A 2 -10.73 29.02 9.89
N ALA A 3 -9.85 28.29 10.60
CA ALA A 3 -8.52 27.96 10.11
C ALA A 3 -8.63 26.86 9.03
N GLY A 4 -9.22 27.20 7.89
CA GLY A 4 -9.26 26.34 6.70
C GLY A 4 -7.97 26.45 5.89
N SER A 5 -7.66 25.44 5.09
CA SER A 5 -6.54 25.50 4.13
C SER A 5 -6.76 26.60 3.09
N LEU A 6 -5.70 27.31 2.71
CA LEU A 6 -5.72 28.32 1.66
C LEU A 6 -5.11 27.77 0.37
N THR A 7 -5.92 27.61 -0.67
CA THR A 7 -5.44 27.30 -2.03
C THR A 7 -5.03 28.60 -2.72
N LEU A 8 -3.81 28.68 -3.25
CA LEU A 8 -3.29 29.89 -3.89
C LEU A 8 -3.57 29.93 -5.39
N PHE A 9 -3.35 28.82 -6.08
CA PHE A 9 -3.50 28.75 -7.53
C PHE A 9 -4.24 27.48 -7.99
N GLU A 10 -4.84 27.57 -9.17
CA GLU A 10 -5.52 26.49 -9.87
C GLU A 10 -5.03 26.39 -11.33
N SER A 11 -4.95 25.17 -11.86
CA SER A 11 -4.77 24.93 -13.30
C SER A 11 -5.59 23.73 -13.77
N GLY A 12 -6.11 23.81 -14.99
CA GLY A 12 -6.85 22.71 -15.64
C GLY A 12 -5.95 21.60 -16.20
N GLU A 13 -4.71 21.94 -16.55
CA GLU A 13 -3.69 21.00 -17.05
C GLU A 13 -2.37 21.21 -16.30
N PHE A 14 -1.67 20.12 -15.98
CA PHE A 14 -0.39 20.17 -15.31
C PHE A 14 0.77 20.14 -16.32
N GLY A 15 1.59 21.18 -16.26
CA GLY A 15 2.94 21.22 -16.82
C GLY A 15 3.93 21.59 -15.73
N ARG A 16 5.18 21.14 -15.85
CA ARG A 16 6.25 21.52 -14.90
C ARG A 16 6.48 23.03 -14.92
N GLU A 17 6.23 23.67 -16.06
CA GLU A 17 6.27 25.12 -16.24
C GLU A 17 5.24 25.83 -15.35
N VAL A 18 4.04 25.26 -15.21
CA VAL A 18 2.96 25.80 -14.37
C VAL A 18 3.32 25.77 -12.89
N LEU A 19 3.94 24.66 -12.45
CA LEU A 19 4.45 24.53 -11.08
C LEU A 19 5.59 25.52 -10.82
N VAL A 20 6.50 25.70 -11.77
CA VAL A 20 7.58 26.69 -11.68
C VAL A 20 7.03 28.11 -11.63
N GLU A 21 6.01 28.42 -12.42
CA GLU A 21 5.31 29.72 -12.36
C GLU A 21 4.69 29.95 -10.97
N ALA A 22 3.97 28.95 -10.44
CA ALA A 22 3.40 29.04 -9.09
C ALA A 22 4.46 29.26 -8.01
N LEU A 23 5.62 28.59 -8.11
CA LEU A 23 6.75 28.77 -7.19
C LEU A 23 7.37 30.18 -7.28
N GLU A 24 7.45 30.78 -8.47
CA GLU A 24 7.95 32.15 -8.63
C GLU A 24 6.98 33.19 -8.05
N GLU A 25 5.68 33.03 -8.28
CA GLU A 25 4.65 33.89 -7.68
C GLU A 25 4.68 33.75 -6.15
N PHE A 26 4.78 32.52 -5.63
CA PHE A 26 4.92 32.27 -4.21
C PHE A 26 6.17 32.91 -3.59
N ALA A 27 7.32 32.80 -4.25
CA ALA A 27 8.56 33.44 -3.80
C ALA A 27 8.43 34.97 -3.81
N SER A 28 7.71 35.53 -4.78
CA SER A 28 7.45 36.97 -4.88
C SER A 28 6.51 37.45 -3.78
N LEU A 29 5.46 36.68 -3.47
CA LEU A 29 4.55 36.92 -2.34
C LEU A 29 5.29 36.94 -1.01
N LEU A 30 6.15 35.94 -0.74
CA LEU A 30 6.95 35.89 0.48
C LEU A 30 7.83 37.14 0.66
N LYS A 31 8.46 37.62 -0.43
CA LYS A 31 9.27 38.84 -0.40
C LYS A 31 8.44 40.11 -0.25
N GLY A 32 7.33 40.21 -0.97
CA GLY A 32 6.45 41.38 -0.99
C GLY A 32 5.82 41.66 0.37
N LEU A 33 5.38 40.61 1.06
CA LEU A 33 4.71 40.70 2.35
C LEU A 33 5.66 40.93 3.54
N LYS A 34 6.99 40.89 3.32
CA LYS A 34 8.03 41.06 4.35
C LYS A 34 7.83 40.18 5.59
N VAL A 35 7.28 38.99 5.40
CA VAL A 35 7.11 38.00 6.47
C VAL A 35 8.48 37.44 6.85
N ASN A 36 8.79 37.43 8.14
CA ASN A 36 10.01 36.80 8.62
C ASN A 36 9.85 35.27 8.61
N VAL A 37 10.59 34.59 7.72
CA VAL A 37 10.72 33.13 7.69
C VAL A 37 12.20 32.79 7.84
N ASP A 38 12.54 32.02 8.87
CA ASP A 38 13.93 31.75 9.26
C ASP A 38 14.60 30.65 8.44
N ALA A 39 13.79 29.74 7.88
CA ALA A 39 14.23 28.63 7.06
C ALA A 39 13.11 28.00 6.22
N LEU A 40 13.54 27.33 5.16
CA LEU A 40 12.75 26.31 4.47
C LEU A 40 13.15 24.94 5.01
N TYR A 41 12.17 24.09 5.31
CA TYR A 41 12.39 22.72 5.71
C TYR A 41 11.62 21.77 4.78
N PRO A 42 12.32 20.86 4.08
CA PRO A 42 11.67 19.84 3.26
C PRO A 42 11.04 18.77 4.17
N ALA A 43 9.72 18.66 4.13
CA ALA A 43 8.94 17.74 4.97
C ALA A 43 9.03 16.28 4.50
N ASP A 44 9.24 16.07 3.20
CA ASP A 44 9.44 14.79 2.55
C ASP A 44 10.64 14.88 1.58
N PRO A 45 11.34 13.78 1.26
CA PRO A 45 12.52 13.82 0.39
C PRO A 45 12.20 14.26 -1.04
N PHE A 46 10.96 14.09 -1.51
CA PHE A 46 10.59 14.43 -2.88
C PHE A 46 10.43 15.93 -3.09
N VAL A 47 10.20 16.71 -2.04
CA VAL A 47 10.08 18.18 -2.14
C VAL A 47 11.44 18.87 -2.28
N LEU A 48 12.54 18.16 -1.99
CA LEU A 48 13.87 18.73 -1.88
C LEU A 48 14.31 19.56 -3.12
N PRO A 49 14.10 19.12 -4.37
CA PRO A 49 14.44 19.94 -5.55
C PRO A 49 13.72 21.27 -5.59
N PHE A 50 12.45 21.29 -5.19
CA PHE A 50 11.62 22.49 -5.15
C PHE A 50 12.00 23.38 -3.97
N ALA A 51 12.40 22.79 -2.84
CA ALA A 51 12.90 23.52 -1.68
C ALA A 51 14.24 24.20 -1.99
N VAL A 52 15.15 23.52 -2.71
CA VAL A 52 16.40 24.11 -3.23
C VAL A 52 16.10 25.25 -4.18
N TYR A 53 15.20 25.04 -5.15
CA TYR A 53 14.77 26.08 -6.07
C TYR A 53 14.20 27.30 -5.33
N LEU A 54 13.26 27.08 -4.41
CA LEU A 54 12.62 28.16 -3.65
C LEU A 54 13.60 28.89 -2.74
N SER A 55 14.57 28.20 -2.14
CA SER A 55 15.65 28.81 -1.34
C SER A 55 16.43 29.82 -2.18
N ASP A 56 16.86 29.42 -3.39
CA ASP A 56 17.59 30.29 -4.31
C ASP A 56 16.76 31.51 -4.74
N ARG A 57 15.43 31.35 -4.89
CA ARG A 57 14.53 32.42 -5.33
C ARG A 57 14.11 33.36 -4.22
N SER A 58 13.83 32.84 -3.03
CA SER A 58 13.34 33.60 -1.86
C SER A 58 14.46 34.20 -1.02
N SER A 59 15.69 33.69 -1.15
CA SER A 59 16.82 33.99 -0.24
C SER A 59 16.59 33.51 1.20
N ILE A 60 15.66 32.57 1.41
CA ILE A 60 15.44 31.88 2.69
C ILE A 60 16.27 30.60 2.68
N PRO A 61 17.15 30.37 3.66
CA PRO A 61 18.04 29.20 3.66
C PRO A 61 17.28 27.89 3.92
N LEU A 62 17.74 26.80 3.30
CA LEU A 62 17.41 25.45 3.74
C LEU A 62 18.16 25.12 5.03
N LYS A 63 17.44 24.72 6.08
CA LYS A 63 18.04 24.27 7.35
C LYS A 63 17.42 22.96 7.80
N SER A 64 18.22 22.11 8.44
CA SER A 64 17.72 20.99 9.23
C SER A 64 17.37 21.44 10.65
N GLU A 65 16.62 20.61 11.36
CA GLU A 65 16.11 20.84 12.72
C GLU A 65 17.22 21.17 13.72
N LEU A 66 18.41 20.62 13.53
CA LEU A 66 19.58 20.85 14.38
C LEU A 66 20.05 22.32 14.41
N PHE A 67 19.73 23.11 13.37
CA PHE A 67 20.16 24.50 13.25
C PHE A 67 19.02 25.50 13.51
N LEU A 68 17.86 24.99 13.94
CA LEU A 68 16.67 25.76 14.21
C LEU A 68 16.50 25.94 15.72
N ARG A 69 15.90 27.07 16.11
CA ARG A 69 15.49 27.34 17.49
C ARG A 69 13.98 27.14 17.60
N GLU A 70 13.46 26.84 18.78
CA GLU A 70 12.01 26.64 18.98
C GLU A 70 11.17 27.84 18.52
N GLU A 71 11.70 29.06 18.63
CA GLU A 71 10.98 30.27 18.19
C GLU A 71 11.06 30.51 16.67
N SER A 72 11.84 29.70 15.94
CA SER A 72 12.04 29.86 14.50
C SER A 72 10.74 29.60 13.74
N ARG A 73 10.41 30.51 12.81
CA ARG A 73 9.29 30.33 11.88
C ARG A 73 9.81 29.63 10.62
N VAL A 74 9.48 28.34 10.49
CA VAL A 74 9.99 27.49 9.41
C VAL A 74 8.87 27.16 8.43
N LEU A 75 9.10 27.35 7.13
CA LEU A 75 8.17 26.88 6.09
C LEU A 75 8.39 25.37 5.88
N LEU A 76 7.43 24.57 6.34
CA LEU A 76 7.40 23.13 6.17
C LEU A 76 6.81 22.79 4.80
N LEU A 77 7.68 22.39 3.86
CA LEU A 77 7.30 22.17 2.45
C LEU A 77 7.03 20.69 2.17
N PHE A 78 5.90 20.37 1.56
CA PHE A 78 5.55 19.04 1.09
C PHE A 78 5.45 19.01 -0.44
N SER A 79 5.86 17.91 -1.06
CA SER A 79 5.86 17.75 -2.52
C SER A 79 4.44 17.76 -3.08
N ALA A 80 3.79 16.60 -3.17
CA ALA A 80 2.44 16.52 -3.68
C ALA A 80 1.62 15.48 -2.92
N VAL A 81 0.31 15.68 -2.86
CA VAL A 81 -0.59 14.77 -2.14
C VAL A 81 -1.73 14.34 -3.07
N PRO A 82 -1.94 13.03 -3.31
CA PRO A 82 -1.08 11.90 -2.92
C PRO A 82 0.12 11.69 -3.87
N PHE A 83 1.32 11.42 -3.35
CA PHE A 83 2.50 11.12 -4.19
C PHE A 83 3.54 10.25 -3.46
N GLU A 84 3.97 9.12 -4.05
CA GLU A 84 5.09 8.28 -3.55
C GLU A 84 5.06 7.98 -2.03
N GLY A 85 3.87 7.78 -1.45
CA GLY A 85 3.68 7.53 -0.02
C GLY A 85 3.37 8.76 0.83
N VAL A 86 3.52 9.98 0.29
CA VAL A 86 3.02 11.23 0.88
C VAL A 86 1.50 11.28 0.71
N THR A 87 0.79 11.04 1.80
CA THR A 87 -0.68 11.02 1.89
C THR A 87 -1.19 12.16 2.79
N ALA A 88 -2.50 12.32 2.88
CA ALA A 88 -3.10 13.22 3.86
C ALA A 88 -2.79 12.81 5.31
N GLY A 89 -2.73 11.50 5.59
CA GLY A 89 -2.34 10.96 6.90
C GLY A 89 -0.88 11.26 7.24
N TYR A 90 0.03 11.06 6.28
CA TYR A 90 1.44 11.42 6.41
C TYR A 90 1.61 12.91 6.74
N LEU A 91 0.94 13.76 5.97
CA LEU A 91 0.98 15.20 6.14
C LEU A 91 0.49 15.62 7.53
N ALA A 92 -0.66 15.08 7.98
CA ALA A 92 -1.19 15.37 9.30
C ALA A 92 -0.21 14.99 10.43
N GLU A 93 0.31 13.75 10.40
CA GLU A 93 1.26 13.27 11.41
C GLU A 93 2.57 14.09 11.40
N LYS A 94 3.12 14.44 10.23
CA LYS A 94 4.36 15.23 10.11
C LYS A 94 4.18 16.68 10.57
N VAL A 95 3.06 17.32 10.21
CA VAL A 95 2.75 18.68 10.67
C VAL A 95 2.60 18.71 12.19
N GLN A 96 1.89 17.72 12.76
CA GLN A 96 1.68 17.64 14.20
C GLN A 96 3.00 17.44 14.95
N SER A 97 3.84 16.47 14.55
CA SER A 97 5.13 16.23 15.22
C SER A 97 6.11 17.38 15.05
N PHE A 98 6.19 17.99 13.86
CA PHE A 98 7.09 19.11 13.61
C PHE A 98 6.73 20.34 14.43
N ARG A 99 5.43 20.61 14.62
CA ARG A 99 4.95 21.76 15.41
C ARG A 99 5.06 21.60 16.91
N GLN A 100 5.29 20.38 17.42
CA GLN A 100 5.69 20.22 18.82
C GLN A 100 7.03 20.91 19.08
N LEU A 101 7.94 20.89 18.10
CA LEU A 101 9.27 21.54 18.18
C LEU A 101 9.25 22.98 17.67
N PHE A 102 8.49 23.26 16.61
CA PHE A 102 8.42 24.58 15.98
C PHE A 102 6.96 25.05 15.79
N PRO A 103 6.27 25.49 16.86
CA PRO A 103 4.81 25.71 16.87
C PRO A 103 4.29 26.73 15.86
N ARG A 104 5.13 27.66 15.42
CA ARG A 104 4.78 28.75 14.48
C ARG A 104 5.03 28.38 13.02
N SER A 105 5.35 27.13 12.72
CA SER A 105 5.79 26.71 11.39
C SER A 105 4.63 26.38 10.45
N PRO A 106 4.37 27.21 9.43
CA PRO A 106 3.34 26.95 8.41
C PRO A 106 3.70 25.77 7.50
N SER A 107 2.69 25.01 7.09
CA SER A 107 2.80 23.91 6.12
C SER A 107 2.32 24.32 4.73
N VAL A 108 3.11 23.97 3.71
CA VAL A 108 2.83 24.28 2.30
C VAL A 108 2.92 23.00 1.49
N VAL A 109 1.85 22.63 0.80
CA VAL A 109 1.85 21.54 -0.18
C VAL A 109 1.97 22.12 -1.57
N LEU A 110 2.92 21.64 -2.39
CA LEU A 110 3.12 22.23 -3.71
C LEU A 110 1.97 21.91 -4.66
N VAL A 111 1.51 20.65 -4.72
CA VAL A 111 0.47 20.24 -5.66
C VAL A 111 -0.49 19.20 -5.09
N SER A 112 -1.79 19.37 -5.37
CA SER A 112 -2.81 18.35 -5.10
C SER A 112 -4.00 18.48 -6.05
N PRO A 113 -4.67 17.39 -6.44
CA PRO A 113 -5.90 17.48 -7.23
C PRO A 113 -7.12 17.96 -6.43
N ALA A 114 -7.03 17.98 -5.09
CA ALA A 114 -8.13 18.33 -4.19
C ALA A 114 -7.64 19.33 -3.13
N ASP A 115 -8.57 20.01 -2.46
CA ASP A 115 -8.24 20.86 -1.32
C ASP A 115 -7.76 19.97 -0.13
N LEU A 116 -6.82 20.48 0.65
CA LEU A 116 -6.15 19.73 1.72
C LEU A 116 -6.37 20.42 3.07
N PRO A 117 -7.45 20.08 3.81
CA PRO A 117 -7.75 20.71 5.09
C PRO A 117 -6.69 20.41 6.16
N GLN A 118 -5.71 19.54 5.91
CA GLN A 118 -4.61 19.22 6.81
C GLN A 118 -3.38 20.15 6.63
N ALA A 119 -3.35 21.00 5.60
CA ALA A 119 -2.24 21.93 5.32
C ALA A 119 -2.68 23.39 5.44
N ASP A 120 -1.77 24.31 5.81
CA ASP A 120 -2.11 25.73 5.82
C ASP A 120 -2.30 26.29 4.43
N PHE A 121 -1.46 25.84 3.50
CA PHE A 121 -1.40 26.32 2.13
C PHE A 121 -1.32 25.15 1.15
N LEU A 122 -2.17 25.20 0.12
CA LEU A 122 -2.01 24.44 -1.11
C LEU A 122 -1.56 25.42 -2.20
N LEU A 123 -0.36 25.24 -2.72
CA LEU A 123 0.18 26.13 -3.75
C LEU A 123 -0.59 25.99 -5.06
N LEU A 124 -0.68 24.78 -5.62
CA LEU A 124 -1.34 24.52 -6.90
C LEU A 124 -2.36 23.38 -6.80
N ARG A 125 -3.62 23.71 -7.08
CA ARG A 125 -4.66 22.70 -7.29
C ARG A 125 -4.65 22.23 -8.75
N SER A 126 -4.13 21.03 -9.00
CA SER A 126 -4.06 20.41 -10.32
C SER A 126 -3.88 18.90 -10.23
N ARG A 127 -4.38 18.16 -11.23
CA ARG A 127 -3.97 16.76 -11.45
C ARG A 127 -2.58 16.73 -12.05
N PHE A 128 -1.65 16.03 -11.43
CA PHE A 128 -0.24 16.03 -11.84
C PHE A 128 0.22 14.65 -12.29
N THR A 129 1.22 14.64 -13.18
CA THR A 129 1.97 13.45 -13.57
C THR A 129 3.43 13.83 -13.79
N GLY A 130 4.36 12.92 -13.48
CA GLY A 130 5.77 13.12 -13.79
C GLY A 130 6.43 14.34 -13.14
N LEU A 131 6.23 14.54 -11.83
CA LEU A 131 6.82 15.66 -11.07
C LEU A 131 8.35 15.71 -11.19
N LEU A 132 9.02 14.57 -11.04
CA LEU A 132 10.48 14.44 -10.96
C LEU A 132 10.97 13.30 -11.85
N ARG A 133 12.27 13.25 -12.14
CA ARG A 133 12.84 12.15 -12.92
C ARG A 133 12.92 10.87 -12.09
N LYS A 134 12.80 9.72 -12.76
CA LYS A 134 12.85 8.39 -12.13
C LYS A 134 14.11 8.16 -11.29
N GLY A 135 15.27 8.58 -11.78
CA GLY A 135 16.54 8.41 -11.05
C GLY A 135 16.56 9.14 -9.71
N PHE A 136 15.98 10.35 -9.64
CA PHE A 136 15.83 11.06 -8.37
C PHE A 136 14.83 10.35 -7.45
N LEU A 137 13.67 9.91 -7.99
CA LEU A 137 12.63 9.23 -7.22
C LEU A 137 13.13 7.93 -6.58
N GLU A 138 13.95 7.15 -7.29
CA GLU A 138 14.55 5.91 -6.77
C GLU A 138 15.45 6.17 -5.56
N VAL A 139 16.27 7.22 -5.60
CA VAL A 139 17.15 7.57 -4.48
C VAL A 139 16.35 8.21 -3.35
N ALA A 140 15.48 9.17 -3.65
CA ALA A 140 14.64 9.85 -2.66
C ALA A 140 13.72 8.89 -1.90
N GLY A 141 13.19 7.87 -2.57
CA GLY A 141 12.36 6.84 -1.95
C GLY A 141 13.07 6.03 -0.86
N ASN A 142 14.40 5.89 -0.93
CA ASN A 142 15.18 5.23 0.13
C ASN A 142 15.25 6.08 1.41
N TYR A 143 15.01 7.38 1.32
CA TYR A 143 15.03 8.32 2.46
C TYR A 143 13.62 8.79 2.84
N PHE A 144 12.59 8.13 2.33
CA PHE A 144 11.22 8.37 2.75
C PHE A 144 10.94 7.58 4.03
N PHE A 145 10.71 8.30 5.13
CA PHE A 145 10.34 7.72 6.41
C PHE A 145 9.03 8.32 6.91
N TRP A 146 8.28 7.52 7.65
CA TRP A 146 7.03 7.97 8.24
C TRP A 146 7.33 8.82 9.48
N PRO A 147 6.65 9.97 9.68
CA PRO A 147 6.90 10.85 10.81
C PRO A 147 6.75 10.15 12.16
N VAL A 148 7.70 10.40 13.06
CA VAL A 148 7.66 10.04 14.47
C VAL A 148 8.19 11.19 15.32
N GLU A 149 8.02 11.12 16.63
CA GLU A 149 8.69 12.05 17.54
C GLU A 149 10.21 11.90 17.43
N GLY A 150 10.94 13.02 17.39
CA GLY A 150 12.40 13.04 17.18
C GLY A 150 12.86 12.78 15.74
N ASP A 151 11.93 12.58 14.81
CA ASP A 151 12.20 12.42 13.36
C ASP A 151 12.94 13.63 12.77
N PHE A 152 13.72 13.37 11.73
CA PHE A 152 14.45 14.37 10.98
C PHE A 152 14.69 13.93 9.54
N LEU A 153 14.71 14.87 8.60
CA LEU A 153 15.05 14.51 7.22
C LEU A 153 16.55 14.26 7.06
N GLU A 154 16.89 13.05 6.59
CA GLU A 154 18.24 12.71 6.14
C GLU A 154 18.52 13.34 4.77
N LEU A 155 19.60 14.12 4.70
CA LEU A 155 20.04 14.80 3.49
C LEU A 155 21.46 14.36 3.11
N PRO A 156 21.65 13.10 2.69
CA PRO A 156 22.96 12.62 2.28
C PRO A 156 23.46 13.39 1.05
N PRO A 157 24.79 13.50 0.87
CA PRO A 157 25.39 14.27 -0.22
C PRO A 157 24.89 13.85 -1.62
N GLU A 158 24.63 12.56 -1.82
CA GLU A 158 24.09 12.03 -3.08
C GLU A 158 22.70 12.59 -3.38
N LEU A 159 21.77 12.50 -2.43
CA LEU A 159 20.41 13.01 -2.59
C LEU A 159 20.41 14.52 -2.84
N LEU A 160 21.24 15.26 -2.09
CA LEU A 160 21.37 16.71 -2.25
C LEU A 160 21.95 17.08 -3.63
N SER A 161 22.92 16.32 -4.14
CA SER A 161 23.48 16.52 -5.48
C SER A 161 22.42 16.33 -6.56
N LEU A 162 21.67 15.24 -6.49
CA LEU A 162 20.58 14.96 -7.44
C LEU A 162 19.46 16.00 -7.35
N ALA A 163 19.12 16.46 -6.14
CA ALA A 163 18.13 17.52 -5.97
C ALA A 163 18.55 18.85 -6.61
N ARG A 164 19.84 19.20 -6.53
CA ARG A 164 20.40 20.37 -7.23
C ARG A 164 20.36 20.22 -8.74
N GLU A 165 20.53 19.01 -9.27
CA GLU A 165 20.37 18.75 -10.70
C GLU A 165 18.92 18.91 -11.16
N GLU A 166 17.96 18.38 -10.42
CA GLU A 166 16.53 18.59 -10.67
C GLU A 166 16.17 20.09 -10.58
N ALA A 167 16.69 20.82 -9.58
CA ALA A 167 16.49 22.26 -9.45
C ALA A 167 17.04 23.07 -10.65
N LYS A 168 18.19 22.64 -11.23
CA LYS A 168 18.71 23.24 -12.47
C LYS A 168 17.75 23.07 -13.65
N GLU A 169 17.03 21.96 -13.72
CA GLU A 169 15.99 21.78 -14.75
C GLU A 169 14.79 22.71 -14.52
N LEU A 170 14.37 22.91 -13.25
CA LEU A 170 13.34 23.90 -12.90
C LEU A 170 13.74 25.32 -13.38
N HIS A 171 15.02 25.69 -13.24
CA HIS A 171 15.52 26.95 -13.80
C HIS A 171 15.47 27.00 -15.34
N ARG A 172 15.63 25.87 -16.03
CA ARG A 172 15.46 25.82 -17.50
C ARG A 172 14.00 26.02 -17.88
N TYR A 173 13.07 25.36 -17.20
CA TYR A 173 11.63 25.57 -17.42
C TYR A 173 11.24 27.03 -17.18
N ARG A 174 11.80 27.67 -16.14
CA ARG A 174 11.61 29.11 -15.91
C ARG A 174 12.07 29.96 -17.11
N ARG A 175 13.25 29.71 -17.67
CA ARG A 175 13.76 30.48 -18.83
C ARG A 175 12.85 30.33 -20.05
N VAL A 176 12.30 29.12 -20.26
CA VAL A 176 11.31 28.88 -21.29
C VAL A 176 10.05 29.70 -21.01
N LEU A 177 9.53 29.66 -19.79
CA LEU A 177 8.37 30.44 -19.36
C LEU A 177 8.58 31.96 -19.54
N GLU A 178 9.74 32.50 -19.13
CA GLU A 178 10.09 33.91 -19.34
C GLU A 178 10.17 34.29 -20.82
N SER A 179 10.60 33.35 -21.67
CA SER A 179 10.63 33.56 -23.12
C SER A 179 9.21 33.55 -23.70
N LEU A 180 8.35 32.66 -23.22
CA LEU A 180 6.94 32.57 -23.62
C LEU A 180 6.13 33.80 -23.18
N LYS A 181 6.38 34.33 -21.98
CA LYS A 181 5.73 35.55 -21.46
C LYS A 181 6.00 36.80 -22.30
N ARG A 182 6.99 36.79 -23.19
CA ARG A 182 7.29 37.93 -24.09
C ARG A 182 6.38 37.98 -25.32
N TYR A 183 5.61 36.92 -25.60
CA TYR A 183 4.67 36.90 -26.70
C TYR A 183 3.32 37.48 -26.25
N GLU A 184 2.75 38.41 -27.02
CA GLU A 184 1.50 39.12 -26.67
C GLU A 184 0.30 38.18 -26.48
N ASP A 185 0.30 37.02 -27.14
CA ASP A 185 -0.78 36.02 -27.06
C ASP A 185 -0.62 35.01 -25.90
N PHE A 186 0.45 35.10 -25.11
CA PHE A 186 0.68 34.16 -24.02
C PHE A 186 -0.35 34.36 -22.89
N LYS A 187 -1.22 33.36 -22.71
CA LYS A 187 -2.12 33.27 -21.55
C LYS A 187 -1.53 32.28 -20.56
N SER A 188 -1.18 32.76 -19.37
CA SER A 188 -0.75 31.86 -18.29
C SER A 188 -1.88 30.88 -17.97
N PRO A 189 -1.57 29.56 -17.88
CA PRO A 189 -2.53 28.57 -17.42
C PRO A 189 -2.79 28.65 -15.91
N LEU A 190 -1.96 29.36 -15.16
CA LEU A 190 -2.05 29.54 -13.72
C LEU A 190 -3.14 30.57 -13.39
N LYS A 191 -4.13 30.19 -12.57
CA LYS A 191 -5.19 31.10 -12.12
C LYS A 191 -5.12 31.29 -10.60
N PRO A 192 -5.03 32.52 -10.09
CA PRO A 192 -5.10 32.76 -8.65
C PRO A 192 -6.50 32.43 -8.12
N VAL A 193 -6.57 31.90 -6.90
CA VAL A 193 -7.81 31.52 -6.23
C VAL A 193 -8.14 32.55 -5.15
N GLY A 194 -9.31 33.19 -5.27
CA GLY A 194 -9.84 34.15 -4.28
C GLY A 194 -9.35 35.59 -4.48
N ALA A 195 -10.16 36.55 -4.01
CA ALA A 195 -9.88 37.99 -4.15
C ALA A 195 -8.98 38.57 -3.04
N ASP A 196 -8.77 37.85 -1.94
CA ASP A 196 -8.01 38.31 -0.74
C ASP A 196 -6.94 37.29 -0.28
N ALA A 197 -6.37 36.53 -1.21
CA ALA A 197 -5.40 35.48 -0.91
C ALA A 197 -4.16 36.04 -0.18
N GLU A 198 -3.68 37.23 -0.55
CA GLU A 198 -2.53 37.87 0.08
C GLU A 198 -2.76 38.23 1.55
N LEU A 199 -3.93 38.80 1.87
CA LEU A 199 -4.28 39.15 3.25
C LEU A 199 -4.41 37.89 4.10
N THR A 200 -5.11 36.87 3.59
CA THR A 200 -5.28 35.58 4.29
C THR A 200 -3.95 34.88 4.51
N PHE A 201 -3.06 34.94 3.51
CA PHE A 201 -1.70 34.42 3.58
C PHE A 201 -0.88 35.14 4.64
N TRP A 202 -0.91 36.48 4.65
CA TRP A 202 -0.26 37.30 5.66
C TRP A 202 -0.81 37.02 7.07
N GLU A 203 -2.13 36.92 7.24
CA GLU A 203 -2.74 36.62 8.54
C GLU A 203 -2.35 35.25 9.08
N LYS A 204 -2.34 34.21 8.24
CA LYS A 204 -1.88 32.88 8.64
C LYS A 204 -0.43 32.89 9.10
N LEU A 205 0.44 33.60 8.39
CA LEU A 205 1.87 33.67 8.70
C LEU A 205 2.20 34.56 9.90
N GLU A 206 1.61 35.77 9.98
CA GLU A 206 1.93 36.74 11.03
C GLU A 206 1.13 36.54 12.31
N LYS A 207 -0.17 36.24 12.21
CA LYS A 207 -1.03 36.01 13.39
C LYS A 207 -0.95 34.56 13.89
N GLY A 208 -0.29 33.66 13.16
CA GLY A 208 -0.14 32.26 13.54
C GLY A 208 -1.46 31.48 13.54
N LEU A 209 -2.40 31.86 12.67
CA LEU A 209 -3.70 31.18 12.50
C LEU A 209 -3.53 29.90 11.67
N LEU A 210 -2.71 28.99 12.18
CA LEU A 210 -2.34 27.75 11.50
C LEU A 210 -3.40 26.67 11.74
N VAL A 211 -3.57 25.81 10.74
CA VAL A 211 -4.46 24.65 10.75
C VAL A 211 -3.90 23.59 11.70
N ASN A 212 -4.68 23.10 12.67
CA ASN A 212 -4.29 21.91 13.43
C ASN A 212 -4.90 20.68 12.75
N PRO A 213 -4.11 19.82 12.06
CA PRO A 213 -4.68 18.75 11.25
C PRO A 213 -5.32 17.66 12.12
N GLU A 214 -6.50 17.20 11.71
CA GLU A 214 -7.13 16.00 12.28
C GLU A 214 -6.55 14.75 11.63
N LEU A 215 -6.22 13.75 12.44
CA LEU A 215 -5.77 12.45 11.93
C LEU A 215 -6.98 11.69 11.35
N PRO A 216 -6.93 11.27 10.07
CA PRO A 216 -8.00 10.47 9.51
C PRO A 216 -8.10 9.13 10.27
N CYS A 217 -9.25 8.88 10.89
CA CYS A 217 -9.56 7.57 11.45
C CYS A 217 -9.79 6.57 10.31
N LEU A 218 -8.81 5.73 10.04
CA LEU A 218 -8.99 4.54 9.20
C LEU A 218 -9.79 3.52 10.01
N GLU A 219 -11.12 3.54 9.91
CA GLU A 219 -11.91 2.44 10.44
C GLU A 219 -11.64 1.18 9.59
N PRO A 220 -11.13 0.09 10.18
CA PRO A 220 -10.97 -1.15 9.44
C PRO A 220 -12.35 -1.66 9.07
N GLN A 221 -12.70 -1.64 7.77
CA GLN A 221 -13.97 -2.20 7.32
C GLN A 221 -13.98 -3.70 7.66
N PRO A 222 -14.87 -4.18 8.55
CA PRO A 222 -14.97 -5.60 8.81
C PRO A 222 -15.60 -6.25 7.59
N ILE A 223 -14.79 -7.00 6.83
CA ILE A 223 -15.29 -7.88 5.78
C ILE A 223 -15.96 -9.05 6.50
N ASN A 224 -17.24 -8.90 6.83
CA ASN A 224 -18.01 -9.90 7.55
C ASN A 224 -18.55 -10.93 6.55
N LEU A 225 -17.75 -11.94 6.24
CA LEU A 225 -18.13 -13.03 5.35
C LEU A 225 -18.72 -14.18 6.18
N LYS A 226 -20.03 -14.41 6.05
CA LYS A 226 -20.68 -15.61 6.61
C LYS A 226 -20.27 -16.83 5.79
N PHE A 227 -19.87 -17.90 6.47
CA PHE A 227 -19.53 -19.19 5.84
C PHE A 227 -20.75 -20.10 5.77
N GLU A 228 -21.78 -19.68 5.05
CA GLU A 228 -22.88 -20.59 4.71
C GLU A 228 -22.49 -21.48 3.52
N PRO A 229 -22.75 -22.80 3.57
CA PRO A 229 -22.51 -23.67 2.43
C PRO A 229 -23.46 -23.30 1.29
N LEU A 230 -22.91 -23.05 0.11
CA LEU A 230 -23.67 -22.73 -1.10
C LEU A 230 -24.35 -23.97 -1.72
N PHE A 231 -23.96 -25.16 -1.26
CA PHE A 231 -24.53 -26.45 -1.65
C PHE A 231 -25.22 -27.08 -0.45
N GLN A 232 -26.53 -27.24 -0.55
CA GLN A 232 -27.37 -27.96 0.40
C GLN A 232 -27.97 -29.18 -0.31
N VAL A 233 -27.09 -30.10 -0.71
CA VAL A 233 -27.42 -31.35 -1.40
C VAL A 233 -26.77 -32.49 -0.65
N GLU A 234 -27.60 -33.35 -0.04
CA GLU A 234 -27.16 -34.49 0.77
C GLU A 234 -26.80 -35.68 -0.11
N ASP A 235 -27.50 -35.87 -1.24
CA ASP A 235 -27.18 -36.94 -2.18
C ASP A 235 -25.85 -36.71 -2.90
N LYS A 236 -24.94 -37.68 -2.75
CA LYS A 236 -23.57 -37.61 -3.30
C LYS A 236 -23.53 -37.60 -4.82
N LYS A 237 -24.47 -38.26 -5.51
CA LYS A 237 -24.54 -38.30 -6.97
C LYS A 237 -25.05 -36.96 -7.52
N LEU A 238 -26.12 -36.44 -6.91
CA LEU A 238 -26.66 -35.10 -7.23
C LEU A 238 -25.58 -34.03 -7.03
N SER A 239 -24.94 -34.02 -5.86
CA SER A 239 -23.85 -33.07 -5.53
C SER A 239 -22.69 -33.14 -6.52
N SER A 240 -22.26 -34.35 -6.90
CA SER A 240 -21.18 -34.55 -7.88
C SER A 240 -21.55 -34.08 -9.29
N ALA A 241 -22.77 -34.32 -9.74
CA ALA A 241 -23.24 -33.89 -11.06
C ALA A 241 -23.35 -32.37 -11.15
N VAL A 242 -23.92 -31.73 -10.13
CA VAL A 242 -24.02 -30.26 -10.06
C VAL A 242 -22.64 -29.61 -10.02
N THR A 243 -21.73 -30.15 -9.21
CA THR A 243 -20.33 -29.68 -9.16
C THR A 243 -19.66 -29.76 -10.53
N ALA A 244 -19.85 -30.87 -11.24
CA ALA A 244 -19.23 -31.06 -12.54
C ALA A 244 -19.80 -30.14 -13.63
N LEU A 245 -21.11 -29.87 -13.60
CA LEU A 245 -21.75 -28.89 -14.45
C LEU A 245 -21.15 -27.48 -14.23
N LEU A 246 -20.96 -27.09 -12.97
CA LEU A 246 -20.43 -25.78 -12.62
C LEU A 246 -18.98 -25.61 -13.03
N GLU A 247 -18.16 -26.65 -12.87
CA GLU A 247 -16.76 -26.64 -13.33
C GLU A 247 -16.66 -26.59 -14.86
N PHE A 248 -17.58 -27.24 -15.59
CA PHE A 248 -17.65 -27.14 -17.05
C PHE A 248 -17.98 -25.72 -17.50
N LEU A 249 -18.95 -25.08 -16.85
CA LEU A 249 -19.31 -23.69 -17.10
C LEU A 249 -18.12 -22.77 -16.81
N ALA A 250 -17.49 -22.93 -15.64
CA ALA A 250 -16.31 -22.16 -15.26
C ALA A 250 -15.20 -22.28 -16.31
N GLN A 251 -14.87 -23.49 -16.78
CA GLN A 251 -13.83 -23.71 -17.79
C GLN A 251 -14.16 -23.02 -19.13
N THR A 252 -15.41 -23.07 -19.55
CA THR A 252 -15.83 -22.42 -20.80
C THR A 252 -15.58 -20.91 -20.75
N LEU A 253 -15.78 -20.33 -19.57
CA LEU A 253 -15.55 -18.92 -19.32
C LEU A 253 -14.07 -18.59 -19.08
N GLU A 254 -13.29 -19.47 -18.43
CA GLU A 254 -11.84 -19.30 -18.16
C GLU A 254 -11.01 -19.05 -19.43
N ARG A 255 -11.44 -19.57 -20.58
CA ARG A 255 -10.78 -19.33 -21.88
C ARG A 255 -10.85 -17.87 -22.35
N HIS A 256 -11.73 -17.08 -21.75
CA HIS A 256 -12.06 -15.74 -22.20
C HIS A 256 -11.98 -14.70 -21.09
N PHE A 257 -12.18 -15.11 -19.83
CA PHE A 257 -12.14 -14.26 -18.65
C PHE A 257 -11.41 -14.95 -17.51
N SER A 258 -10.74 -14.19 -16.64
CA SER A 258 -10.35 -14.69 -15.32
C SER A 258 -11.62 -15.11 -14.59
N THR A 259 -11.85 -16.41 -14.42
CA THR A 259 -13.13 -16.95 -13.91
C THR A 259 -12.91 -17.68 -12.59
N TYR A 260 -13.82 -17.48 -11.66
CA TYR A 260 -13.80 -18.10 -10.35
C TYR A 260 -15.18 -18.68 -10.00
N LEU A 261 -15.21 -19.90 -9.46
CA LEU A 261 -16.43 -20.55 -8.99
C LEU A 261 -16.38 -20.64 -7.46
N ALA A 262 -17.36 -20.02 -6.79
CA ALA A 262 -17.49 -20.07 -5.34
C ALA A 262 -18.17 -21.36 -4.88
N TYR A 263 -17.66 -21.98 -3.81
CA TYR A 263 -18.29 -23.15 -3.17
C TYR A 263 -18.84 -22.86 -1.77
N THR A 264 -18.39 -21.77 -1.18
CA THR A 264 -18.83 -21.29 0.13
C THR A 264 -19.15 -19.81 0.04
N ALA A 265 -20.04 -19.31 0.89
CA ALA A 265 -20.37 -17.88 0.90
C ALA A 265 -19.15 -16.99 1.23
N GLY A 266 -18.14 -17.51 1.93
CA GLY A 266 -16.87 -16.82 2.18
C GLY A 266 -15.99 -16.60 0.94
N GLU A 267 -16.29 -17.26 -0.18
CA GLU A 267 -15.59 -17.08 -1.45
C GLU A 267 -16.25 -16.04 -2.37
N VAL A 268 -17.44 -15.57 -1.98
CA VAL A 268 -18.22 -14.56 -2.71
C VAL A 268 -17.65 -13.18 -2.39
N VAL A 269 -16.59 -12.82 -3.12
CA VAL A 269 -15.91 -11.52 -3.00
C VAL A 269 -15.85 -10.84 -4.35
N ASP A 270 -16.01 -9.52 -4.32
CA ASP A 270 -15.95 -8.67 -5.49
C ASP A 270 -14.54 -8.70 -6.12
N ARG A 271 -14.46 -8.97 -7.42
CA ARG A 271 -13.19 -9.20 -8.13
C ARG A 271 -13.32 -8.88 -9.62
N GLU A 272 -12.21 -8.47 -10.24
CA GLU A 272 -12.13 -8.33 -11.70
C GLU A 272 -12.24 -9.70 -12.40
N GLY A 273 -12.94 -9.73 -13.53
CA GLY A 273 -13.27 -10.95 -14.26
C GLY A 273 -14.65 -11.50 -13.89
N VAL A 274 -14.81 -12.81 -13.95
CA VAL A 274 -16.09 -13.51 -13.75
C VAL A 274 -16.09 -14.28 -12.44
N LEU A 275 -17.09 -14.04 -11.59
CA LEU A 275 -17.39 -14.82 -10.40
C LEU A 275 -18.71 -15.57 -10.58
N ILE A 276 -18.68 -16.90 -10.46
CA ILE A 276 -19.86 -17.76 -10.46
C ILE A 276 -20.19 -18.10 -9.01
N VAL A 277 -21.37 -17.72 -8.56
CA VAL A 277 -21.90 -17.99 -7.23
C VAL A 277 -23.07 -18.97 -7.37
N PRO A 278 -22.86 -20.26 -7.11
CA PRO A 278 -23.93 -21.24 -7.11
C PRO A 278 -24.74 -21.18 -5.83
N ARG A 279 -26.02 -21.51 -5.92
CA ARG A 279 -26.89 -21.91 -4.81
C ARG A 279 -27.62 -23.16 -5.26
N ALA A 280 -27.24 -24.31 -4.69
CA ALA A 280 -27.82 -25.60 -5.02
C ALA A 280 -28.63 -26.12 -3.84
N LEU A 281 -29.92 -26.37 -4.04
CA LEU A 281 -30.83 -26.89 -3.02
C LEU A 281 -31.48 -28.18 -3.50
N GLU A 282 -31.30 -29.26 -2.74
CA GLU A 282 -31.96 -30.52 -3.04
C GLU A 282 -33.46 -30.44 -2.77
N ARG A 283 -34.28 -30.78 -3.78
CA ARG A 283 -35.73 -30.84 -3.68
C ARG A 283 -36.16 -32.31 -3.65
N LYS A 284 -36.18 -32.90 -2.45
CA LYS A 284 -36.52 -34.32 -2.24
C LYS A 284 -37.87 -34.70 -2.84
N GLU A 285 -38.86 -33.83 -2.72
CA GLU A 285 -40.22 -34.01 -3.23
C GLU A 285 -40.28 -34.08 -4.77
N LEU A 286 -39.39 -33.36 -5.46
CA LEU A 286 -39.34 -33.27 -6.92
C LEU A 286 -38.27 -34.18 -7.54
N ARG A 287 -37.53 -34.95 -6.72
CA ARG A 287 -36.42 -35.83 -7.14
C ARG A 287 -35.40 -35.12 -8.03
N GLY A 288 -34.87 -33.98 -7.56
CA GLY A 288 -33.86 -33.21 -8.29
C GLY A 288 -33.20 -32.12 -7.45
N VAL A 289 -32.40 -31.29 -8.11
CA VAL A 289 -31.73 -30.13 -7.51
C VAL A 289 -32.21 -28.86 -8.19
N GLU A 290 -32.59 -27.88 -7.38
CA GLU A 290 -32.77 -26.50 -7.83
C GLU A 290 -31.42 -25.80 -7.79
N LEU A 291 -30.92 -25.38 -8.95
CA LEU A 291 -29.65 -24.70 -9.12
C LEU A 291 -29.90 -23.25 -9.54
N ASN A 292 -29.55 -22.31 -8.67
CA ASN A 292 -29.55 -20.89 -8.94
C ASN A 292 -28.11 -20.39 -9.03
N LEU A 293 -27.71 -19.80 -10.16
CA LEU A 293 -26.36 -19.25 -10.35
C LEU A 293 -26.45 -17.75 -10.50
N GLU A 294 -25.58 -17.05 -9.79
CA GLU A 294 -25.28 -15.66 -10.01
C GLU A 294 -23.89 -15.55 -10.64
N ILE A 295 -23.81 -15.14 -11.90
CA ILE A 295 -22.55 -14.93 -12.61
C ILE A 295 -22.28 -13.44 -12.70
N VAL A 296 -21.35 -12.96 -11.88
CA VAL A 296 -20.96 -11.55 -11.80
C VAL A 296 -19.74 -11.31 -12.68
N LEU A 297 -19.84 -10.37 -13.62
CA LEU A 297 -18.73 -9.82 -14.37
C LEU A 297 -18.36 -8.45 -13.80
N ARG A 298 -17.08 -8.23 -13.54
CA ARG A 298 -16.54 -6.89 -13.30
C ARG A 298 -15.37 -6.62 -14.23
N GLU A 299 -15.54 -5.67 -15.15
CA GLU A 299 -14.51 -5.33 -16.12
C GLU A 299 -14.58 -3.85 -16.52
N PRO A 300 -13.83 -2.96 -15.84
CA PRO A 300 -14.02 -1.51 -15.95
C PRO A 300 -13.73 -0.93 -17.35
N LYS A 301 -12.80 -1.54 -18.10
CA LYS A 301 -12.27 -0.96 -19.35
C LYS A 301 -13.07 -1.36 -20.61
N SER A 302 -13.66 -2.56 -20.62
CA SER A 302 -14.28 -3.18 -21.81
C SER A 302 -15.69 -3.73 -21.54
N PHE A 303 -16.36 -3.22 -20.49
CA PHE A 303 -17.56 -3.80 -19.91
C PHE A 303 -18.64 -4.22 -20.94
N LYS A 304 -19.06 -3.32 -21.83
CA LYS A 304 -20.16 -3.62 -22.79
C LYS A 304 -19.85 -4.80 -23.72
N ALA A 305 -18.65 -4.82 -24.30
CA ALA A 305 -18.23 -5.87 -25.21
C ALA A 305 -18.06 -7.20 -24.46
N SER A 306 -17.45 -7.14 -23.27
CA SER A 306 -17.22 -8.29 -22.41
C SER A 306 -18.52 -8.89 -21.86
N PHE A 307 -19.48 -8.07 -21.45
CA PHE A 307 -20.77 -8.55 -20.95
C PHE A 307 -21.61 -9.22 -22.04
N LYS A 308 -21.65 -8.65 -23.24
CA LYS A 308 -22.27 -9.30 -24.41
C LYS A 308 -21.60 -10.63 -24.76
N LYS A 309 -20.26 -10.66 -24.70
CA LYS A 309 -19.48 -11.89 -24.93
C LYS A 309 -19.77 -12.94 -23.85
N LEU A 310 -19.83 -12.55 -22.58
CA LEU A 310 -20.18 -13.43 -21.47
C LEU A 310 -21.56 -14.06 -21.66
N LEU A 311 -22.59 -13.26 -21.94
CA LEU A 311 -23.94 -13.76 -22.21
C LEU A 311 -23.92 -14.83 -23.33
N SER A 312 -23.27 -14.52 -24.45
CA SER A 312 -23.18 -15.44 -25.58
C SER A 312 -22.42 -16.74 -25.26
N LEU A 313 -21.41 -16.67 -24.39
CA LEU A 313 -20.62 -17.83 -23.97
C LEU A 313 -21.40 -18.72 -23.00
N VAL A 314 -22.15 -18.12 -22.08
CA VAL A 314 -23.04 -18.84 -21.16
C VAL A 314 -24.14 -19.55 -21.94
N GLU A 315 -24.83 -18.85 -22.85
CA GLU A 315 -25.84 -19.43 -23.74
C GLU A 315 -25.26 -20.55 -24.60
N ARG A 316 -24.05 -20.37 -25.16
CA ARG A 316 -23.36 -21.39 -25.94
C ARG A 316 -22.99 -22.59 -25.09
N ALA A 317 -22.44 -22.39 -23.89
CA ALA A 317 -22.07 -23.47 -22.97
C ALA A 317 -23.28 -24.34 -22.65
N PHE A 318 -24.43 -23.73 -22.35
CA PHE A 318 -25.68 -24.47 -22.14
C PHE A 318 -26.22 -25.11 -23.42
N GLY A 319 -26.12 -24.43 -24.55
CA GLY A 319 -26.51 -24.98 -25.85
C GLY A 319 -25.70 -26.24 -26.23
N GLU A 320 -24.40 -26.21 -26.01
CA GLU A 320 -23.49 -27.36 -26.18
C GLU A 320 -23.82 -28.46 -25.20
N PHE A 321 -24.05 -28.12 -23.92
CA PHE A 321 -24.42 -29.07 -22.90
C PHE A 321 -25.76 -29.78 -23.25
N ARG A 322 -26.77 -29.02 -23.71
CA ARG A 322 -28.05 -29.55 -24.15
C ARG A 322 -27.92 -30.48 -25.36
N ARG A 323 -27.20 -30.05 -26.41
CA ARG A 323 -27.02 -30.84 -27.65
C ARG A 323 -26.18 -32.11 -27.43
N ALA A 324 -25.14 -32.03 -26.60
CA ALA A 324 -24.23 -33.14 -26.38
C ALA A 324 -24.71 -34.13 -25.31
N LYS A 325 -25.53 -33.68 -24.33
CA LYS A 325 -25.83 -34.45 -23.12
C LYS A 325 -27.32 -34.77 -22.91
N PHE A 326 -28.27 -33.97 -23.43
CA PHE A 326 -29.71 -34.17 -23.21
C PHE A 326 -30.50 -34.27 -24.52
N LYS A 327 -30.52 -35.46 -25.15
CA LYS A 327 -31.43 -35.70 -26.27
C LYS A 327 -32.87 -35.78 -25.75
N GLY A 328 -33.69 -34.75 -26.02
CA GLY A 328 -35.14 -34.78 -25.81
C GLY A 328 -35.68 -34.20 -24.50
N VAL A 329 -34.87 -33.55 -23.66
CA VAL A 329 -35.35 -32.87 -22.44
C VAL A 329 -35.67 -31.38 -22.74
N SER A 330 -36.87 -30.94 -22.36
CA SER A 330 -37.44 -29.61 -22.70
C SER A 330 -37.07 -28.48 -21.72
N LEU A 331 -36.59 -28.78 -20.52
CA LEU A 331 -36.34 -27.77 -19.47
C LEU A 331 -34.89 -27.24 -19.53
N GLY A 332 -34.71 -26.09 -20.18
CA GLY A 332 -33.46 -25.32 -20.15
C GLY A 332 -33.41 -24.35 -18.96
N PRO A 333 -32.23 -23.82 -18.62
CA PRO A 333 -32.11 -22.77 -17.61
C PRO A 333 -32.85 -21.51 -18.06
N VAL A 334 -33.51 -20.84 -17.12
CA VAL A 334 -34.02 -19.47 -17.31
C VAL A 334 -32.86 -18.52 -17.05
N VAL A 335 -32.61 -17.61 -17.99
CA VAL A 335 -31.53 -16.62 -17.91
C VAL A 335 -32.14 -15.24 -17.76
N ASP A 336 -31.74 -14.51 -16.72
CA ASP A 336 -32.00 -13.09 -16.55
C ASP A 336 -30.67 -12.34 -16.43
N ALA A 337 -30.64 -11.06 -16.81
CA ALA A 337 -29.43 -10.28 -16.91
C ALA A 337 -29.64 -8.83 -16.46
N THR A 338 -28.77 -8.35 -15.58
CA THR A 338 -28.72 -6.95 -15.15
C THR A 338 -27.34 -6.37 -15.41
N ALA A 339 -27.26 -5.09 -15.78
CA ALA A 339 -26.01 -4.41 -16.09
C ALA A 339 -25.99 -3.01 -15.50
N ASP A 340 -24.91 -2.69 -14.79
CA ASP A 340 -24.59 -1.34 -14.31
C ASP A 340 -23.33 -0.85 -15.01
N GLU A 341 -23.52 0.01 -16.01
CA GLU A 341 -22.43 0.58 -16.81
C GLU A 341 -21.52 1.51 -16.01
N ARG A 342 -22.04 2.16 -14.96
CA ARG A 342 -21.26 3.11 -14.13
C ARG A 342 -20.28 2.37 -13.24
N LEU A 343 -20.67 1.20 -12.75
CA LEU A 343 -19.83 0.35 -11.92
C LEU A 343 -18.99 -0.66 -12.71
N GLY A 344 -19.18 -0.73 -14.05
CA GLY A 344 -18.55 -1.72 -14.90
C GLY A 344 -18.88 -3.15 -14.48
N LYS A 345 -20.11 -3.36 -13.96
CA LYS A 345 -20.56 -4.60 -13.32
C LYS A 345 -21.81 -5.13 -14.02
N GLY A 346 -21.82 -6.42 -14.32
CA GLY A 346 -22.95 -7.10 -14.92
C GLY A 346 -23.23 -8.40 -14.19
N VAL A 347 -24.49 -8.77 -14.05
CA VAL A 347 -24.89 -9.98 -13.33
C VAL A 347 -25.84 -10.77 -14.20
N LEU A 348 -25.51 -12.04 -14.43
CA LEU A 348 -26.41 -13.02 -15.04
C LEU A 348 -26.98 -13.92 -13.95
N TYR A 349 -28.30 -13.99 -13.87
CA TYR A 349 -29.01 -14.91 -13.00
C TYR A 349 -29.48 -16.10 -13.82
N LEU A 350 -29.14 -17.30 -13.38
CA LEU A 350 -29.54 -18.54 -14.02
C LEU A 350 -30.31 -19.38 -13.02
N SER A 351 -31.53 -19.76 -13.36
CA SER A 351 -32.33 -20.68 -12.56
C SER A 351 -32.60 -21.95 -13.35
N TRP A 352 -32.22 -23.10 -12.79
CA TRP A 352 -32.37 -24.39 -13.46
C TRP A 352 -32.76 -25.50 -12.48
N PHE A 353 -33.80 -26.23 -12.83
CA PHE A 353 -34.13 -27.48 -12.15
C PHE A 353 -33.47 -28.66 -12.87
N ILE A 354 -32.62 -29.40 -12.16
CA ILE A 354 -31.91 -30.57 -12.67
C ILE A 354 -32.54 -31.81 -12.04
N ASP A 355 -33.29 -32.58 -12.84
CA ASP A 355 -33.89 -33.83 -12.37
C ASP A 355 -32.87 -34.98 -12.28
N TYR A 356 -33.27 -36.07 -11.62
CA TYR A 356 -32.39 -37.22 -11.40
C TYR A 356 -31.95 -37.93 -12.70
N ARG A 357 -32.75 -37.90 -13.77
CA ARG A 357 -32.35 -38.50 -15.07
C ARG A 357 -31.25 -37.66 -15.70
N MET A 358 -31.38 -36.34 -15.63
CA MET A 358 -30.34 -35.42 -16.10
C MET A 358 -29.05 -35.60 -15.32
N VAL A 359 -29.13 -35.85 -14.00
CA VAL A 359 -27.97 -36.15 -13.15
C VAL A 359 -27.23 -37.40 -13.63
N GLU A 360 -27.93 -38.48 -13.98
CA GLU A 360 -27.28 -39.71 -14.46
C GLU A 360 -26.52 -39.49 -15.78
N ASP A 361 -27.09 -38.69 -16.69
CA ASP A 361 -26.45 -38.30 -17.95
C ASP A 361 -25.23 -37.39 -17.77
N ILE A 362 -25.32 -36.44 -16.83
CA ILE A 362 -24.17 -35.61 -16.45
C ILE A 362 -23.10 -36.51 -15.83
N TYR A 363 -23.46 -37.26 -14.80
CA TYR A 363 -22.55 -38.05 -13.98
C TYR A 363 -21.81 -39.14 -14.77
N SER A 364 -22.47 -39.77 -15.74
CA SER A 364 -21.86 -40.80 -16.61
C SER A 364 -20.84 -40.24 -17.60
N LYS A 365 -20.91 -38.95 -17.93
CA LYS A 365 -20.09 -38.33 -18.98
C LYS A 365 -19.08 -37.29 -18.46
N VAL A 366 -18.90 -37.19 -17.14
CA VAL A 366 -17.90 -36.33 -16.48
C VAL A 366 -16.54 -37.02 -16.46
N ASN A 367 -15.49 -36.30 -16.88
CA ASN A 367 -14.12 -36.77 -16.71
C ASN A 367 -13.73 -36.69 -15.21
N ARG A 368 -13.84 -37.82 -14.52
CA ARG A 368 -13.59 -37.93 -13.07
C ARG A 368 -12.14 -37.62 -12.70
N SER A 369 -11.17 -38.08 -13.50
CA SER A 369 -9.74 -37.80 -13.28
C SER A 369 -9.46 -36.30 -13.27
N TRP A 370 -10.11 -35.58 -14.19
CA TRP A 370 -10.00 -34.13 -14.31
C TRP A 370 -10.67 -33.37 -13.15
N LEU A 371 -11.93 -33.72 -12.80
CA LEU A 371 -12.64 -33.09 -11.68
C LEU A 371 -11.87 -33.29 -10.36
N VAL A 372 -11.34 -34.51 -10.16
CA VAL A 372 -10.48 -34.83 -9.02
C VAL A 372 -9.23 -33.97 -9.01
N SER A 373 -8.55 -33.79 -10.14
CA SER A 373 -7.33 -32.96 -10.23
C SER A 373 -7.59 -31.49 -9.86
N ARG A 374 -8.69 -30.88 -10.32
CA ARG A 374 -9.05 -29.49 -9.94
C ARG A 374 -9.45 -29.37 -8.47
N LEU A 375 -10.29 -30.29 -7.99
CA LEU A 375 -10.69 -30.32 -6.58
C LEU A 375 -9.49 -30.55 -5.65
N LEU A 376 -8.52 -31.37 -6.09
CA LEU A 376 -7.25 -31.58 -5.39
C LEU A 376 -6.41 -30.30 -5.35
N ALA A 377 -6.17 -29.63 -6.47
CA ALA A 377 -5.39 -28.38 -6.51
C ALA A 377 -5.99 -27.29 -5.59
N ARG A 378 -7.31 -27.17 -5.52
CA ARG A 378 -7.98 -26.23 -4.59
C ARG A 378 -7.94 -26.70 -3.13
N LYS A 379 -8.11 -28.01 -2.88
CA LYS A 379 -7.94 -28.61 -1.56
C LYS A 379 -6.51 -28.41 -1.05
N GLU A 380 -5.52 -28.47 -1.94
CA GLU A 380 -4.11 -28.17 -1.65
C GLU A 380 -3.91 -26.68 -1.30
N ALA A 381 -4.54 -25.74 -2.02
CA ALA A 381 -4.49 -24.33 -1.66
C ALA A 381 -5.09 -24.08 -0.26
N LYS A 382 -6.29 -24.62 0.02
CA LYS A 382 -6.94 -24.52 1.34
C LYS A 382 -6.10 -25.18 2.45
N LYS A 383 -5.55 -26.37 2.19
CA LYS A 383 -4.63 -27.05 3.11
C LYS A 383 -3.37 -26.20 3.34
N GLY A 384 -2.86 -25.56 2.29
CA GLY A 384 -1.69 -24.68 2.36
C GLY A 384 -1.94 -23.48 3.28
N VAL A 385 -3.10 -22.82 3.18
CA VAL A 385 -3.41 -21.71 4.10
C VAL A 385 -3.61 -22.20 5.52
N LEU A 386 -4.33 -23.31 5.75
CA LEU A 386 -4.47 -23.88 7.10
C LEU A 386 -3.11 -24.32 7.69
N ALA A 387 -2.21 -24.84 6.87
CA ALA A 387 -0.84 -25.17 7.27
C ALA A 387 -0.04 -23.91 7.60
N PHE A 388 -0.25 -22.81 6.87
CA PHE A 388 0.36 -21.53 7.19
C PHE A 388 -0.16 -20.96 8.52
N PHE A 389 -1.46 -21.06 8.80
CA PHE A 389 -2.02 -20.62 10.09
C PHE A 389 -1.47 -21.46 11.25
N ARG A 390 -1.25 -22.76 11.03
CA ARG A 390 -0.53 -23.61 12.00
C ARG A 390 0.92 -23.17 12.18
N PHE A 391 1.61 -22.90 11.08
CA PHE A 391 2.97 -22.36 11.11
C PHE A 391 3.04 -21.03 11.89
N LEU A 392 2.09 -20.11 11.72
CA LEU A 392 2.03 -18.88 12.52
C LEU A 392 1.84 -19.18 14.02
N LYS A 393 1.01 -20.16 14.37
CA LYS A 393 0.80 -20.56 15.78
C LYS A 393 2.05 -21.15 16.42
N GLU A 394 2.87 -21.82 15.64
CA GLU A 394 4.10 -22.50 16.08
C GLU A 394 5.37 -21.66 15.78
N PHE A 395 5.21 -20.44 15.24
CA PHE A 395 6.30 -19.64 14.71
C PHE A 395 7.39 -19.39 15.76
N SER A 396 8.62 -19.61 15.34
CA SER A 396 9.85 -19.35 16.08
C SER A 396 10.81 -18.54 15.20
N PHE A 397 11.68 -17.74 15.83
CA PHE A 397 12.64 -16.90 15.10
C PHE A 397 13.86 -17.68 14.58
N GLU A 398 13.64 -18.87 14.02
CA GLU A 398 14.67 -19.64 13.36
C GLU A 398 14.90 -19.13 11.92
N PRO A 399 16.13 -19.19 11.37
CA PRO A 399 16.44 -18.59 10.07
C PRO A 399 15.57 -19.14 8.93
N GLY A 400 15.31 -20.45 8.95
CA GLY A 400 14.44 -21.10 7.97
C GLY A 400 12.99 -20.60 8.03
N GLU A 401 12.46 -20.37 9.23
CA GLU A 401 11.10 -19.85 9.39
C GLU A 401 10.98 -18.38 8.94
N LEU A 402 12.00 -17.57 9.21
CA LEU A 402 12.06 -16.18 8.75
C LEU A 402 12.03 -16.11 7.22
N GLU A 403 12.86 -16.89 6.52
CA GLU A 403 12.87 -16.94 5.06
C GLU A 403 11.57 -17.52 4.48
N GLU A 404 11.02 -18.57 5.12
CA GLU A 404 9.78 -19.19 4.70
C GLU A 404 8.55 -18.30 4.92
N PHE A 405 8.55 -17.42 5.92
CA PHE A 405 7.40 -16.56 6.24
C PHE A 405 6.89 -15.77 5.03
N ALA A 406 7.77 -14.96 4.42
CA ALA A 406 7.41 -14.14 3.26
C ALA A 406 7.15 -14.98 2.01
N SER A 407 7.92 -16.05 1.81
CA SER A 407 7.77 -16.96 0.67
C SER A 407 6.42 -17.69 0.69
N ARG A 408 6.04 -18.27 1.84
CA ARG A 408 4.75 -18.93 2.05
C ARG A 408 3.60 -17.95 1.90
N LEU A 409 3.70 -16.75 2.50
CA LEU A 409 2.70 -15.70 2.35
C LEU A 409 2.45 -15.32 0.89
N ASN A 410 3.52 -15.00 0.15
CA ASN A 410 3.42 -14.63 -1.27
C ASN A 410 2.85 -15.78 -2.10
N GLY A 411 3.36 -17.01 -1.90
CA GLY A 411 2.94 -18.19 -2.66
C GLY A 411 1.48 -18.57 -2.43
N LEU A 412 1.01 -18.45 -1.18
CA LEU A 412 -0.38 -18.75 -0.82
C LEU A 412 -1.33 -17.63 -1.24
N TRP A 413 -0.91 -16.36 -1.17
CA TRP A 413 -1.71 -15.24 -1.66
C TRP A 413 -2.07 -15.42 -3.13
N GLY A 414 -1.08 -15.72 -3.99
CA GLY A 414 -1.32 -15.92 -5.42
C GLY A 414 -2.24 -17.11 -5.76
N ARG A 415 -2.36 -18.10 -4.87
CA ARG A 415 -3.19 -19.30 -5.06
C ARG A 415 -4.55 -19.22 -4.35
N GLY A 416 -4.73 -18.25 -3.45
CA GLY A 416 -5.81 -18.29 -2.47
C GLY A 416 -6.18 -16.96 -1.81
N GLU A 417 -5.94 -15.82 -2.47
CA GLU A 417 -6.31 -14.47 -1.98
C GLU A 417 -7.72 -14.40 -1.33
N PRO A 418 -8.81 -14.92 -1.94
CA PRO A 418 -10.14 -14.86 -1.33
C PRO A 418 -10.20 -15.52 0.05
N PHE A 419 -9.45 -16.62 0.23
CA PHE A 419 -9.41 -17.32 1.51
C PHE A 419 -8.66 -16.50 2.57
N PHE A 420 -7.59 -15.77 2.20
CA PHE A 420 -6.94 -14.81 3.11
C PHE A 420 -7.88 -13.69 3.53
N ARG A 421 -8.63 -13.11 2.58
CA ARG A 421 -9.61 -12.05 2.88
C ARG A 421 -10.71 -12.56 3.80
N ALA A 422 -11.22 -13.77 3.56
CA ALA A 422 -12.22 -14.42 4.39
C ALA A 422 -11.71 -14.79 5.81
N LYS A 423 -10.40 -15.01 5.96
CA LYS A 423 -9.73 -15.31 7.23
C LYS A 423 -8.94 -14.12 7.78
N SER A 424 -9.28 -12.90 7.37
CA SER A 424 -8.58 -11.67 7.76
C SER A 424 -8.56 -11.45 9.27
N ALA A 425 -9.69 -11.67 9.96
CA ALA A 425 -9.76 -11.54 11.43
C ALA A 425 -8.82 -12.52 12.15
N GLU A 426 -8.86 -13.81 11.78
CA GLU A 426 -8.00 -14.84 12.37
C GLU A 426 -6.51 -14.58 12.05
N LEU A 427 -6.19 -14.11 10.84
CA LEU A 427 -4.82 -13.72 10.50
C LEU A 427 -4.35 -12.51 11.34
N LYS A 428 -5.20 -11.49 11.51
CA LYS A 428 -4.89 -10.31 12.30
C LYS A 428 -4.62 -10.67 13.75
N GLU A 429 -5.47 -11.52 14.32
CA GLU A 429 -5.34 -12.05 15.68
C GLU A 429 -4.00 -12.78 15.84
N LEU A 430 -3.70 -13.75 14.96
CA LEU A 430 -2.44 -14.50 15.02
C LEU A 430 -1.20 -13.62 14.89
N LEU A 431 -1.18 -12.67 13.95
CA LEU A 431 -0.05 -11.75 13.80
C LEU A 431 0.14 -10.83 15.01
N THR A 432 -0.95 -10.51 15.71
CA THR A 432 -0.92 -9.67 16.91
C THR A 432 -0.45 -10.47 18.12
N GLU A 433 -1.05 -11.63 18.38
CA GLU A 433 -0.70 -12.53 19.49
C GLU A 433 0.76 -13.00 19.43
N LYS A 434 1.28 -13.21 18.22
CA LYS A 434 2.67 -13.62 17.98
C LYS A 434 3.62 -12.46 17.75
N GLU A 435 3.13 -11.23 17.85
CA GLU A 435 3.91 -10.00 17.67
C GLU A 435 4.70 -9.98 16.34
N LEU A 436 4.09 -10.45 15.25
CA LEU A 436 4.73 -10.60 13.93
C LEU A 436 4.55 -9.38 13.02
N TRP A 437 3.79 -8.36 13.44
CA TRP A 437 3.62 -7.12 12.69
C TRP A 437 4.95 -6.42 12.33
N PRO A 438 5.96 -6.34 13.21
CA PRO A 438 7.26 -5.77 12.84
C PRO A 438 7.96 -6.54 11.72
N LEU A 439 7.78 -7.87 11.66
CA LEU A 439 8.33 -8.70 10.58
C LEU A 439 7.61 -8.42 9.26
N VAL A 440 6.28 -8.24 9.30
CA VAL A 440 5.50 -7.80 8.13
C VAL A 440 5.97 -6.43 7.66
N ALA A 441 6.24 -5.51 8.58
CA ALA A 441 6.74 -4.17 8.29
C ALA A 441 8.10 -4.21 7.57
N TYR A 442 9.04 -5.02 8.07
CA TYR A 442 10.32 -5.27 7.42
C TYR A 442 10.15 -5.72 5.96
N TYR A 443 9.31 -6.74 5.73
CA TYR A 443 9.09 -7.28 4.39
C TYR A 443 8.36 -6.31 3.46
N ALA A 444 7.46 -5.48 4.00
CA ALA A 444 6.75 -4.46 3.24
C ALA A 444 7.66 -3.30 2.78
N VAL A 445 8.62 -2.89 3.62
CA VAL A 445 9.61 -1.84 3.30
C VAL A 445 10.69 -2.36 2.37
N LYS A 446 11.20 -3.58 2.58
CA LYS A 446 12.20 -4.21 1.68
C LYS A 446 11.62 -4.70 0.34
N GLY A 447 10.33 -4.44 0.05
CA GLY A 447 9.70 -4.83 -1.22
C GLY A 447 9.62 -6.34 -1.45
N LYS A 448 9.67 -7.16 -0.39
CA LYS A 448 9.63 -8.62 -0.48
C LYS A 448 8.22 -9.21 -0.52
N LEU A 449 7.18 -8.37 -0.38
CA LEU A 449 5.78 -8.77 -0.48
C LEU A 449 5.20 -8.36 -1.84
N VAL A 450 4.41 -9.24 -2.45
CA VAL A 450 3.68 -8.91 -3.68
C VAL A 450 2.69 -7.76 -3.42
N LYS A 451 2.55 -6.82 -4.36
CA LYS A 451 1.78 -5.57 -4.20
C LYS A 451 0.40 -5.76 -3.54
N GLY A 452 -0.44 -6.65 -4.08
CA GLY A 452 -1.79 -6.87 -3.53
C GLY A 452 -1.80 -7.46 -2.11
N LEU A 453 -0.82 -8.30 -1.76
CA LEU A 453 -0.65 -8.82 -0.41
C LEU A 453 -0.19 -7.72 0.55
N LYS A 454 0.77 -6.89 0.13
CA LYS A 454 1.25 -5.74 0.92
C LYS A 454 0.08 -4.81 1.26
N GLU A 455 -0.70 -4.40 0.25
CA GLU A 455 -1.87 -3.54 0.43
C GLU A 455 -2.90 -4.16 1.39
N PHE A 456 -3.17 -5.47 1.26
CA PHE A 456 -4.06 -6.20 2.16
C PHE A 456 -3.57 -6.22 3.61
N LEU A 457 -2.29 -6.55 3.85
CA LEU A 457 -1.73 -6.64 5.20
C LEU A 457 -1.66 -5.27 5.88
N LEU A 458 -1.32 -4.21 5.14
CA LEU A 458 -1.31 -2.84 5.67
C LEU A 458 -2.72 -2.37 6.02
N SER A 459 -3.70 -2.64 5.15
CA SER A 459 -5.11 -2.38 5.44
C SER A 459 -5.60 -3.15 6.68
N LEU A 460 -5.16 -4.40 6.85
CA LEU A 460 -5.52 -5.22 8.01
C LEU A 460 -4.96 -4.66 9.32
N ALA A 461 -3.73 -4.14 9.26
CA ALA A 461 -3.07 -3.44 10.36
C ALA A 461 -3.63 -2.02 10.61
N GLY A 462 -4.42 -1.47 9.69
CA GLY A 462 -4.97 -0.11 9.81
C GLY A 462 -3.93 0.99 9.53
N VAL A 463 -3.00 0.73 8.61
CA VAL A 463 -1.92 1.65 8.23
C VAL A 463 -1.83 1.81 6.71
N GLU A 464 -1.23 2.91 6.27
CA GLU A 464 -1.11 3.32 4.87
C GLU A 464 0.19 2.83 4.23
N SER A 465 1.25 2.62 5.02
CA SER A 465 2.56 2.22 4.51
C SER A 465 3.30 1.28 5.47
N GLY A 466 4.27 0.53 4.93
CA GLY A 466 5.17 -0.28 5.75
C GLY A 466 6.00 0.58 6.70
N HIS A 467 6.36 1.81 6.29
CA HIS A 467 7.05 2.78 7.14
C HIS A 467 6.17 3.21 8.32
N GLN A 468 4.87 3.46 8.12
CA GLN A 468 3.94 3.77 9.22
C GLN A 468 3.82 2.59 10.21
N LEU A 469 3.84 1.36 9.71
CA LEU A 469 3.81 0.18 10.58
C LEU A 469 5.06 0.09 11.46
N ILE A 470 6.24 0.41 10.92
CA ILE A 470 7.49 0.49 11.71
C ILE A 470 7.40 1.62 12.73
N ALA A 471 6.98 2.82 12.30
CA ALA A 471 6.87 4.01 13.14
C ALA A 471 5.96 3.81 14.37
N LYS A 472 4.87 3.04 14.21
CA LYS A 472 3.91 2.74 15.28
C LYS A 472 4.29 1.50 16.11
N SER A 473 5.41 0.84 15.82
CA SER A 473 5.84 -0.38 16.52
C SER A 473 6.88 -0.06 17.60
N ASP A 474 6.63 -0.54 18.82
CA ASP A 474 7.66 -0.50 19.90
C ASP A 474 8.70 -1.62 19.77
N LYS A 475 8.49 -2.58 18.86
CA LYS A 475 9.40 -3.68 18.56
C LYS A 475 9.84 -3.61 17.11
N LEU A 476 11.13 -3.78 16.88
CA LEU A 476 11.74 -3.81 15.55
C LEU A 476 12.45 -5.15 15.35
N TYR A 477 12.22 -5.77 14.20
CA TYR A 477 12.94 -6.98 13.76
C TYR A 477 13.65 -6.70 12.44
N PHE A 478 14.95 -6.96 12.41
CA PHE A 478 15.73 -6.81 11.20
C PHE A 478 16.96 -7.72 11.22
N PRO A 479 17.43 -8.16 10.03
CA PRO A 479 18.73 -8.79 9.90
C PRO A 479 19.84 -7.74 9.99
N VAL A 480 20.98 -8.12 10.57
CA VAL A 480 22.19 -7.31 10.57
C VAL A 480 22.93 -7.48 9.24
N GLU A 481 23.25 -6.38 8.59
CA GLU A 481 24.06 -6.35 7.38
C GLU A 481 25.54 -6.53 7.78
N SER A 482 26.08 -7.74 7.57
CA SER A 482 27.41 -8.12 8.03
C SER A 482 28.27 -8.74 6.94
N LEU A 483 29.56 -8.42 6.94
CA LEU A 483 30.55 -9.05 6.07
C LEU A 483 31.04 -10.36 6.68
N ARG A 484 31.37 -11.34 5.83
CA ARG A 484 31.87 -12.66 6.22
C ARG A 484 33.06 -12.61 7.19
N LEU A 485 33.90 -11.59 7.11
CA LEU A 485 35.09 -11.44 7.94
C LEU A 485 34.76 -11.22 9.44
N TYR A 486 33.53 -10.81 9.78
CA TYR A 486 33.08 -10.62 11.17
C TYR A 486 32.40 -11.85 11.78
N ARG A 487 32.39 -12.99 11.09
CA ARG A 487 31.75 -14.23 11.55
C ARG A 487 32.27 -14.69 12.92
N SER A 488 33.58 -14.63 13.15
CA SER A 488 34.17 -15.04 14.43
C SER A 488 33.65 -14.21 15.61
N ASN A 489 33.25 -12.95 15.38
CA ASN A 489 32.66 -12.11 16.42
C ASN A 489 31.23 -12.56 16.75
N TRP A 490 30.45 -12.99 15.76
CA TRP A 490 29.14 -13.61 15.99
C TRP A 490 29.26 -14.94 16.71
N GLU A 491 30.17 -15.83 16.32
CA GLU A 491 30.40 -17.11 17.01
C GLU A 491 30.81 -16.92 18.49
N ARG A 492 31.51 -15.82 18.82
CA ARG A 492 31.80 -15.47 20.22
C ARG A 492 30.55 -15.07 20.99
N LEU A 493 29.62 -14.36 20.37
CA LEU A 493 28.34 -14.01 20.96
C LEU A 493 27.52 -15.28 21.29
N GLU A 494 27.48 -16.24 20.34
CA GLU A 494 26.76 -17.51 20.50
C GLU A 494 27.31 -18.38 21.64
N ASN A 495 28.64 -18.44 21.76
CA ASN A 495 29.32 -19.33 22.71
C ASN A 495 29.64 -18.68 24.07
N GLY A 496 29.81 -17.35 24.08
CA GLY A 496 30.34 -16.58 25.21
C GLY A 496 29.30 -15.82 26.03
N GLY A 497 28.04 -15.72 25.56
CA GLY A 497 26.97 -15.04 26.29
C GLY A 497 27.12 -13.52 26.41
N ALA A 498 28.02 -12.92 25.63
CA ALA A 498 28.18 -11.48 25.52
C ALA A 498 26.86 -10.79 25.13
N GLY A 499 26.65 -9.57 25.61
CA GLY A 499 25.52 -8.73 25.22
C GLY A 499 25.71 -8.12 23.82
N VAL A 500 24.61 -7.64 23.23
CA VAL A 500 24.63 -6.86 21.98
C VAL A 500 24.35 -5.40 22.30
N VAL A 501 25.15 -4.49 21.73
CA VAL A 501 25.02 -3.05 21.90
C VAL A 501 24.90 -2.38 20.53
N LEU A 502 24.01 -1.40 20.43
CA LEU A 502 23.88 -0.53 19.27
C LEU A 502 24.60 0.79 19.52
N LYS A 503 25.35 1.26 18.53
CA LYS A 503 26.00 2.58 18.58
C LYS A 503 25.64 3.36 17.32
N GLY A 504 25.08 4.55 17.51
CA GLY A 504 24.80 5.50 16.43
C GLY A 504 26.05 6.27 16.04
N GLU A 505 26.29 6.43 14.73
CA GLU A 505 27.30 7.33 14.19
C GLU A 505 26.60 8.53 13.55
N LEU A 506 26.49 9.62 14.31
CA LEU A 506 25.78 10.84 13.86
C LEU A 506 26.66 11.78 13.03
N LEU A 507 27.94 11.45 12.82
CA LEU A 507 28.94 12.37 12.23
C LEU A 507 28.86 12.50 10.69
N THR A 508 28.09 11.65 10.00
CA THR A 508 28.04 11.61 8.53
C THR A 508 26.82 12.28 7.91
N GLY A 509 25.89 12.83 8.72
CA GLY A 509 24.61 13.35 8.22
C GLY A 509 23.60 12.26 7.84
N GLU A 510 23.94 11.00 8.09
CA GLU A 510 23.09 9.81 7.91
C GLU A 510 22.83 9.16 9.27
N SER A 511 21.65 8.58 9.45
CA SER A 511 21.36 7.73 10.62
C SER A 511 22.00 6.37 10.43
N ILE A 512 23.23 6.17 10.88
CA ILE A 512 23.88 4.86 10.78
C ILE A 512 23.99 4.26 12.18
N TYR A 513 23.27 3.17 12.42
CA TYR A 513 23.51 2.32 13.58
C TYR A 513 24.40 1.14 13.23
N ARG A 514 25.37 0.93 14.10
CA ARG A 514 26.28 -0.21 14.06
C ARG A 514 26.05 -1.11 15.25
N VAL A 515 26.18 -2.41 15.01
CA VAL A 515 26.01 -3.46 15.99
C VAL A 515 27.38 -3.87 16.50
N PHE A 516 27.53 -3.91 17.82
CA PHE A 516 28.72 -4.37 18.51
C PHE A 516 28.34 -5.39 19.59
N THR A 517 29.30 -6.21 20.00
CA THR A 517 29.27 -6.88 21.29
C THR A 517 29.52 -5.88 22.43
N ASP A 518 29.12 -6.23 23.65
CA ASP A 518 29.41 -5.46 24.87
C ASP A 518 30.90 -5.21 25.11
N ASP A 519 31.76 -6.17 24.74
CA ASP A 519 33.22 -6.07 24.78
C ASP A 519 33.83 -5.25 23.62
N GLY A 520 33.00 -4.71 22.72
CA GLY A 520 33.39 -3.71 21.72
C GLY A 520 33.74 -4.24 20.32
N HIS A 521 33.50 -5.53 20.03
CA HIS A 521 33.75 -6.10 18.70
C HIS A 521 32.61 -5.79 17.73
N TYR A 522 32.96 -5.37 16.52
CA TYR A 522 31.98 -5.03 15.49
C TYR A 522 31.30 -6.27 14.90
N LEU A 523 29.98 -6.24 14.80
CA LEU A 523 29.13 -7.32 14.30
C LEU A 523 28.49 -7.00 12.95
N GLY A 524 28.22 -5.73 12.65
CA GLY A 524 27.61 -5.32 11.38
C GLY A 524 26.83 -4.01 11.47
N ARG A 525 25.98 -3.75 10.47
CA ARG A 525 25.16 -2.54 10.37
C ARG A 525 23.67 -2.85 10.48
N VAL A 526 22.93 -1.92 11.06
CA VAL A 526 21.48 -1.94 11.04
C VAL A 526 21.01 -1.44 9.67
N PRO A 527 20.04 -2.11 9.01
CA PRO A 527 19.53 -1.65 7.72
C PRO A 527 18.96 -0.23 7.84
N GLN A 528 19.20 0.59 6.82
CA GLN A 528 18.97 2.04 6.84
C GLN A 528 17.56 2.45 7.35
N PRO A 529 16.43 1.84 6.93
CA PRO A 529 15.12 2.22 7.47
C PRO A 529 15.01 2.07 8.99
N PHE A 530 15.62 1.04 9.57
CA PHE A 530 15.58 0.84 11.02
C PHE A 530 16.57 1.74 11.73
N SER A 531 17.73 2.01 11.14
CA SER A 531 18.69 2.96 11.69
C SER A 531 18.09 4.35 11.85
N HIS A 532 17.28 4.79 10.87
CA HIS A 532 16.54 6.04 10.94
C HIS A 532 15.57 6.08 12.14
N TYR A 533 14.69 5.09 12.27
CA TYR A 533 13.72 5.06 13.38
C TYR A 533 14.38 4.90 14.76
N LEU A 534 15.52 4.21 14.84
CA LEU A 534 16.34 4.18 16.06
C LEU A 534 16.90 5.56 16.39
N ALA A 535 17.42 6.30 15.40
CA ALA A 535 17.95 7.65 15.61
C ALA A 535 16.85 8.60 16.09
N ALA A 536 15.68 8.53 15.47
CA ALA A 536 14.52 9.33 15.86
C ALA A 536 14.08 9.01 17.30
N ALA A 537 14.00 7.73 17.66
CA ALA A 537 13.66 7.31 19.01
C ALA A 537 14.71 7.75 20.05
N GLU A 538 16.02 7.68 19.74
CA GLU A 538 17.09 8.16 20.63
C GLU A 538 16.98 9.67 20.85
N ARG A 539 16.69 10.43 19.78
CA ARG A 539 16.45 11.88 19.85
C ARG A 539 15.23 12.25 20.68
N ALA A 540 14.18 11.43 20.62
CA ALA A 540 13.01 11.56 21.49
C ALA A 540 13.29 11.14 22.95
N GLY A 541 14.53 10.74 23.29
CA GLY A 541 14.93 10.34 24.63
C GLY A 541 14.54 8.91 25.03
N ARG A 542 14.08 8.10 24.07
CA ARG A 542 13.75 6.68 24.30
C ARG A 542 15.02 5.86 24.46
N ARG A 543 14.92 4.75 25.20
CA ARG A 543 16.03 3.80 25.38
C ARG A 543 15.78 2.54 24.58
N PHE A 544 16.85 1.78 24.31
CA PHE A 544 16.77 0.53 23.56
C PHE A 544 17.18 -0.64 24.43
N SER A 545 16.47 -1.76 24.27
CA SER A 545 17.00 -3.07 24.64
C SER A 545 17.11 -3.95 23.41
N VAL A 546 18.23 -4.64 23.30
CA VAL A 546 18.60 -5.40 22.11
C VAL A 546 18.74 -6.86 22.49
N ARG A 547 18.05 -7.72 21.75
CA ARG A 547 18.09 -9.16 21.94
C ARG A 547 18.39 -9.84 20.61
N PRO A 548 19.39 -10.72 20.54
CA PRO A 548 19.58 -11.55 19.37
C PRO A 548 18.46 -12.60 19.30
N LEU A 549 17.82 -12.71 18.14
CA LEU A 549 16.67 -13.59 17.89
C LEU A 549 17.09 -14.96 17.35
N SER A 550 18.12 -14.97 16.52
CA SER A 550 18.70 -16.20 15.96
C SER A 550 20.22 -16.15 16.03
N LEU A 551 20.78 -17.14 16.73
CA LEU A 551 22.19 -17.33 17.04
C LEU A 551 22.63 -18.77 16.81
N ARG A 552 21.85 -19.53 16.05
CA ARG A 552 22.22 -20.89 15.68
C ARG A 552 22.06 -20.94 14.18
N HIS A 553 23.12 -21.32 13.46
CA HIS A 553 23.11 -22.41 12.47
C HIS A 553 24.39 -22.43 11.61
N SER A 554 24.63 -23.62 11.06
CA SER A 554 25.80 -24.09 10.30
C SER A 554 25.89 -23.61 8.84
N VAL A 555 24.97 -22.74 8.38
CA VAL A 555 24.92 -22.26 6.99
C VAL A 555 24.85 -20.74 6.98
N PHE A 556 25.94 -20.11 6.57
CA PHE A 556 26.05 -18.65 6.46
C PHE A 556 25.31 -18.18 5.20
N THR A 557 24.26 -17.37 5.38
CA THR A 557 23.82 -16.41 4.37
C THR A 557 24.31 -15.04 4.82
N GLU A 558 24.60 -14.12 3.89
CA GLU A 558 25.12 -12.76 4.18
C GLU A 558 24.18 -11.90 5.06
N THR A 559 23.06 -12.45 5.54
CA THR A 559 21.99 -11.79 6.33
C THR A 559 21.49 -12.64 7.52
N SER A 560 22.25 -13.66 7.96
CA SER A 560 21.74 -14.72 8.85
C SER A 560 21.46 -14.32 10.30
N TYR A 561 21.93 -13.15 10.77
CA TYR A 561 21.79 -12.75 12.17
C TYR A 561 20.68 -11.72 12.35
N TRP A 562 19.64 -12.09 13.10
CA TRP A 562 18.49 -11.23 13.36
C TRP A 562 18.52 -10.66 14.77
N LEU A 563 18.20 -9.38 14.88
CA LEU A 563 18.04 -8.68 16.14
C LEU A 563 16.59 -8.29 16.35
N GLN A 564 16.16 -8.40 17.59
CA GLN A 564 15.01 -7.69 18.13
C GLN A 564 15.53 -6.46 18.86
N VAL A 565 14.94 -5.32 18.55
CA VAL A 565 15.10 -4.09 19.33
C VAL A 565 13.74 -3.72 19.91
N GLN A 566 13.69 -3.57 21.23
CA GLN A 566 12.54 -3.01 21.94
C GLN A 566 12.86 -1.56 22.27
N LEU A 567 11.97 -0.66 21.84
CA LEU A 567 11.96 0.75 22.20
C LEU A 567 11.26 0.88 23.56
N LEU A 568 11.94 1.50 24.53
CA LEU A 568 11.51 1.69 25.91
C LEU A 568 11.12 3.13 26.18
#